data_AF-A0A1V5XGH2-F1
#
_entry.id   AF-A0A1V5XGH2-F1
#
_cell.length_a   1.000
_cell.length_b   1.000
_cell.length_c   1.000
_cell.angle_alpha   90.00
_cell.angle_beta   90.00
_cell.angle_gamma   90.00
#
_symmetry.space_group_name_H-M   'P 1'
#
loop_
_entity.id
_entity.type
_entity.pdbx_description
1 polymer ?
#
loop_
_entity_poly.entity_id
_entity_poly.type
_entity_poly.pdbx_seq_one_letter_code
_entity_poly.pdbx_strand_id
1 'polypeptide(L)' 'MKNTKRELKPIAKLKGLRAEKMITQCDIAGILGISTATYNRKEKGLGRFDANEIAILVELFGVKFEDIFLSQC' A
#
# COMPACT_ATOMS: atom_id res chain seq x y z
N MET A 1 1.18 -28.03 12.00
CA MET A 1 1.72 -26.67 11.77
C MET A 1 1.88 -26.43 10.28
N LYS A 2 1.13 -25.48 9.71
CA LYS A 2 1.48 -24.79 8.45
C LYS A 2 1.11 -23.32 8.71
N ASN A 3 2.11 -22.48 8.95
CA ASN A 3 1.88 -21.06 9.20
C ASN A 3 1.63 -20.42 7.83
N THR A 4 0.35 -20.24 7.49
CA THR A 4 -0.17 -19.81 6.19
C THR A 4 0.09 -18.32 5.92
N LYS A 5 1.34 -17.85 6.01
CA LYS A 5 1.69 -16.52 5.52
C LYS A 5 1.73 -16.56 3.99
N ARG A 6 0.57 -16.33 3.37
CA ARG A 6 0.46 -16.10 1.93
C ARG A 6 1.15 -14.76 1.65
N GLU A 7 2.40 -14.80 1.19
CA GLU A 7 3.13 -13.60 0.79
C GLU A 7 2.37 -12.90 -0.34
N LEU A 8 2.02 -11.63 -0.16
CA LEU A 8 1.45 -10.84 -1.24
C LEU A 8 2.62 -10.32 -2.10
N LYS A 9 2.43 -10.23 -3.41
CA LYS A 9 3.42 -9.61 -4.29
C LYS A 9 3.50 -8.10 -3.96
N PRO A 10 4.67 -7.47 -4.16
CA PRO A 10 4.81 -6.01 -4.02
C PRO A 10 3.78 -5.24 -4.84
N ILE A 11 3.25 -4.17 -4.27
CA ILE A 11 2.21 -3.35 -4.89
C ILE A 11 2.88 -2.30 -5.77
N ALA A 12 3.39 -2.74 -6.93
CA ALA A 12 4.15 -1.90 -7.86
C ALA A 12 3.37 -0.64 -8.29
N LYS A 13 2.04 -0.75 -8.44
CA LYS A 13 1.17 0.39 -8.76
C LYS A 13 1.24 1.49 -7.72
N LEU A 14 1.19 1.13 -6.43
CA LEU A 14 1.24 2.10 -5.33
C LEU A 14 2.57 2.86 -5.32
N LYS A 15 3.69 2.16 -5.57
CA LYS A 15 5.01 2.78 -5.71
C LYS A 15 5.07 3.77 -6.89
N GLY A 16 4.46 3.41 -8.03
CA GLY A 16 4.38 4.27 -9.21
C GLY A 16 3.59 5.57 -8.94
N LEU A 17 2.38 5.44 -8.39
CA LEU A 17 1.53 6.59 -8.01
C LEU A 17 2.25 7.54 -7.04
N ARG A 18 3.00 6.98 -6.08
CA ARG A 18 3.83 7.76 -5.15
C ARG A 18 4.91 8.56 -5.87
N ALA A 19 5.61 7.94 -6.82
CA ALA A 19 6.66 8.58 -7.59
C ALA A 19 6.11 9.70 -8.50
N GLU A 20 4.95 9.48 -9.14
CA GLU A 20 4.24 10.47 -9.96
C GLU A 20 3.90 11.74 -9.16
N LYS A 21 3.54 11.59 -7.88
CA LYS A 21 3.22 12.70 -6.99
C LYS A 21 4.41 13.23 -6.16
N MET A 22 5.62 12.69 -6.37
CA MET A 22 6.82 13.01 -5.57
C MET A 22 6.64 12.82 -4.04
N ILE A 23 5.78 11.88 -3.63
CA ILE A 23 5.50 11.59 -2.23
C ILE A 23 6.44 10.48 -1.75
N THR A 24 7.08 10.61 -0.59
CA THR A 24 7.95 9.58 -0.02
C THR A 24 7.17 8.51 0.75
N GLN A 25 7.83 7.41 1.11
CA GLN A 25 7.24 6.40 2.01
C GLN A 25 6.96 6.97 3.41
N CYS A 26 7.78 7.93 3.85
CA CYS A 26 7.61 8.61 5.14
C CYS A 26 6.34 9.46 5.15
N ASP A 27 6.10 10.19 4.05
CA ASP A 27 4.92 11.05 3.91
C ASP A 27 3.62 10.24 3.93
N ILE A 28 3.55 9.14 3.16
CA ILE A 28 2.37 8.26 3.19
C ILE A 28 2.18 7.65 4.59
N ALA A 29 3.27 7.22 5.24
CA ALA A 29 3.17 6.69 6.59
C ALA A 29 2.61 7.74 7.58
N GLY A 30 3.02 9.01 7.44
CA GLY A 30 2.46 10.13 8.19
C GLY A 30 0.97 10.36 7.91
N ILE A 31 0.55 10.32 6.65
CA ILE A 31 -0.86 10.43 6.24
C ILE A 31 -1.72 9.30 6.83
N LEU A 32 -1.17 8.08 6.87
CA LEU A 32 -1.85 6.90 7.39
C LEU A 32 -1.78 6.76 8.92
N GLY A 33 -0.98 7.58 9.61
CA GLY A 33 -0.76 7.45 11.05
C GLY A 33 -0.02 6.17 11.46
N ILE A 34 0.85 5.63 10.60
CA ILE A 34 1.65 4.42 10.87
C ILE A 34 3.14 4.70 10.76
N SER A 35 3.98 3.75 11.20
CA SER A 35 5.42 3.87 10.99
C SER A 35 5.81 3.69 9.52
N THR A 36 6.88 4.36 9.08
CA THR A 36 7.47 4.17 7.74
C THR A 36 7.84 2.72 7.47
N ALA A 37 8.28 1.98 8.50
CA ALA A 37 8.59 0.56 8.40
C ALA A 37 7.32 -0.29 8.16
N THR A 38 6.22 0.03 8.83
CA THR A 38 4.91 -0.60 8.62
C THR A 38 4.44 -0.36 7.19
N TYR A 39 4.47 0.89 6.72
CA TYR A 39 4.13 1.22 5.33
C TYR A 39 5.02 0.47 4.32
N ASN A 40 6.35 0.48 4.52
CA ASN A 40 7.30 -0.21 3.64
C ASN A 40 6.98 -1.71 3.51
N ARG A 41 6.65 -2.37 4.63
CA ARG A 41 6.25 -3.79 4.63
C ARG A 41 4.95 -4.01 3.85
N LYS A 42 3.94 -3.15 4.05
CA LYS A 42 2.65 -3.24 3.35
C LYS A 42 2.81 -3.00 1.84
N GLU A 43 3.57 -1.97 1.42
CA GLU A 43 3.87 -1.69 0.01
C GLU A 43 4.65 -2.85 -0.66
N LYS A 44 5.52 -3.55 0.09
CA LYS A 44 6.21 -4.76 -0.37
C LYS A 44 5.35 -6.04 -0.37
N GLY A 45 4.08 -5.97 0.06
CA GLY A 45 3.21 -7.14 0.16
C GLY A 45 3.49 -8.04 1.36
N LEU A 46 4.34 -7.60 2.29
CA LEU A 46 4.67 -8.31 3.54
C LEU A 46 3.68 -7.98 4.69
N GLY A 47 2.60 -7.28 4.37
CA GLY A 47 1.51 -6.88 5.25
C GLY A 47 0.30 -6.43 4.43
N ARG A 48 -0.88 -6.41 5.04
CA ARG A 48 -2.11 -5.92 4.42
C ARG A 48 -2.37 -4.48 4.85
N PHE A 49 -2.88 -3.68 3.93
CA PHE A 49 -3.56 -2.45 4.30
C PHE A 49 -4.95 -2.79 4.86
N ASP A 50 -5.36 -2.10 5.92
CA ASP A 50 -6.74 -2.19 6.40
C ASP A 50 -7.68 -1.30 5.57
N ALA A 51 -8.98 -1.39 5.85
CA ALA A 51 -10.01 -0.68 5.08
C ALA A 51 -9.86 0.85 5.15
N ASN A 52 -9.45 1.40 6.31
CA ASN A 52 -9.29 2.84 6.48
C ASN A 52 -8.06 3.32 5.70
N GLU A 53 -6.96 2.59 5.79
CA GLU A 53 -5.75 2.91 5.03
C GLU A 53 -6.00 2.84 3.52
N ILE A 54 -6.75 1.82 3.06
CA ILE A 54 -7.15 1.70 1.66
C ILE A 54 -7.98 2.92 1.23
N ALA A 55 -8.99 3.31 2.02
CA ALA A 55 -9.84 4.46 1.73
C ALA A 55 -9.03 5.74 1.57
N ILE A 56 -8.08 5.99 2.47
CA ILE A 56 -7.19 7.15 2.41
C ILE A 56 -6.31 7.10 1.15
N LEU A 57 -5.75 5.94 0.80
CA LEU A 57 -4.89 5.81 -0.37
C LEU A 57 -5.66 6.03 -1.69
N VAL A 58 -6.86 5.48 -1.83
CA VAL A 58 -7.66 5.66 -3.05
C VAL A 58 -8.08 7.11 -3.23
N GLU A 59 -8.45 7.80 -2.14
CA GLU A 59 -8.77 9.22 -2.13
C GLU A 59 -7.53 10.07 -2.46
N LEU A 60 -6.40 9.83 -1.79
CA LEU A 60 -5.15 10.55 -2.00
C LEU A 60 -4.67 10.47 -3.45
N PHE A 61 -4.79 9.30 -4.07
CA PHE A 61 -4.35 9.10 -5.45
C PHE A 61 -5.43 9.37 -6.50
N GLY A 62 -6.70 9.52 -6.11
CA GLY A 62 -7.81 9.72 -7.04
C GLY A 62 -8.02 8.53 -7.98
N VAL A 63 -7.82 7.32 -7.45
CA VAL A 63 -7.93 6.05 -8.21
C VAL A 63 -8.94 5.14 -7.53
N LYS A 64 -9.33 4.04 -8.19
CA LYS A 64 -10.21 3.05 -7.57
C LYS A 64 -9.41 1.98 -6.83
N PHE A 65 -10.09 1.25 -5.94
CA PHE A 65 -9.50 0.13 -5.20
C PHE A 65 -8.89 -0.91 -6.15
N GLU A 66 -9.60 -1.21 -7.25
CA GLU A 66 -9.22 -2.20 -8.25
C GLU A 66 -7.86 -1.87 -8.89
N ASP A 67 -7.61 -0.58 -9.12
CA ASP A 67 -6.42 -0.08 -9.81
C ASP A 67 -5.14 -0.45 -9.03
N ILE A 68 -5.21 -0.43 -7.70
CA ILE A 68 -4.06 -0.68 -6.81
C ILE A 68 -4.02 -2.14 -6.36
N PHE A 69 -5.17 -2.71 -5.98
CA PHE A 69 -5.21 -3.93 -5.15
C PHE A 69 -5.76 -5.17 -5.87
N LEU A 70 -6.32 -5.04 -7.09
CA LEU A 70 -6.83 -6.18 -7.88
C LEU A 70 -5.98 -6.56 -9.10
N SER A 71 -4.97 -5.76 -9.47
CA SER A 71 -4.07 -6.02 -10.61
C SER A 71 -3.05 -7.15 -10.37
N GLN A 72 -3.38 -8.17 -9.58
CA GLN A 72 -2.47 -9.25 -9.16
C GLN A 72 -2.86 -10.63 -9.72
N CYS A 73 -3.57 -10.67 -10.85
CA CYS A 73 -3.72 -11.88 -11.66
C CYS A 73 -2.42 -12.17 -12.41
#